data_AF-A0A0Q6W3C9-F1
#
_entry.id   AF-A0A0Q6W3C9-F1
#
_cell.length_a   1.000
_cell.length_b   1.000
_cell.length_c   1.000
_cell.angle_alpha   90.00
_cell.angle_beta   90.00
_cell.angle_gamma   90.00
#
_symmetry.space_group_name_H-M   'P 1'
#
loop_
_entity.id
_entity.type
_entity.pdbx_description
1 polymer ?
#
loop_
_entity_poly.entity_id
_entity_poly.type
_entity_poly.pdbx_seq_one_letter_code
_entity_poly.pdbx_strand_id
1 'polypeptide(L)'
;MISPLLEHAKRWIEASWREVGSGFQTSQVPVVQFEQMDVDDLAHPFKNIGQAFWLLNAGTLCEAGEVSIQRVPYVAFSLVPDESRMNVQVHWAPRCGYGFQVHFDAAGELVQQHMRWVS
;
A
#
# COMPACT_ATOMS: atom_id res chain seq x y z
N MET A 1 5.58 1.12 -20.17
CA MET A 1 4.20 0.63 -20.02
C MET A 1 3.96 0.41 -18.54
N ILE A 2 2.91 1.00 -17.97
CA ILE A 2 2.53 0.78 -16.57
C ILE A 2 1.95 -0.64 -16.48
N SER A 3 2.38 -1.44 -15.51
CA SER A 3 1.87 -2.80 -15.31
C SER A 3 0.36 -2.75 -15.03
N PRO A 4 -0.49 -3.57 -15.69
CA PRO A 4 -1.91 -3.64 -15.38
C PRO A 4 -2.18 -3.87 -13.89
N LEU A 5 -1.36 -4.71 -13.25
CA LEU A 5 -1.44 -5.01 -11.82
C LEU A 5 -1.18 -3.78 -10.94
N LEU A 6 -0.30 -2.87 -11.37
CA LEU A 6 -0.07 -1.62 -10.64
C LEU A 6 -1.31 -0.71 -10.67
N GLU A 7 -2.01 -0.65 -11.81
CA GLU A 7 -3.26 0.10 -11.92
C GLU A 7 -4.38 -0.53 -11.09
N HIS A 8 -4.42 -1.86 -10.96
CA HIS A 8 -5.34 -2.56 -10.05
C HIS A 8 -5.04 -2.23 -8.59
N ALA A 9 -3.77 -2.32 -8.20
CA ALA A 9 -3.31 -2.00 -6.86
C ALA A 9 -3.66 -0.55 -6.46
N LYS A 10 -3.37 0.42 -7.34
CA LYS A 10 -3.67 1.84 -7.10
C LYS A 10 -5.18 2.06 -6.88
N ARG A 11 -6.02 1.51 -7.77
CA ARG A 11 -7.49 1.60 -7.63
C ARG A 11 -7.98 1.02 -6.31
N TRP A 12 -7.44 -0.13 -5.90
CA TRP A 12 -7.80 -0.75 -4.64
C TRP A 12 -7.37 0.08 -3.43
N ILE A 13 -6.15 0.65 -3.43
CA ILE A 13 -5.65 1.50 -2.34
C ILE A 13 -6.53 2.74 -2.19
N GLU A 14 -6.86 3.39 -3.30
CA GLU A 14 -7.75 4.55 -3.29
C GLU A 14 -9.15 4.22 -2.75
N ALA A 15 -9.77 3.15 -3.27
CA ALA A 15 -11.09 2.73 -2.84
C ALA A 15 -11.10 2.38 -1.33
N SER A 16 -10.13 1.58 -0.90
CA SER A 16 -9.97 1.21 0.51
C SER A 16 -9.77 2.44 1.40
N TRP A 17 -8.98 3.41 0.97
CA TRP A 17 -8.77 4.63 1.75
C TRP A 17 -10.02 5.50 1.85
N ARG A 18 -10.81 5.61 0.77
CA ARG A 18 -12.10 6.33 0.83
C ARG A 18 -13.06 5.67 1.81
N GLU A 19 -13.05 4.33 1.88
CA GLU A 19 -13.92 3.57 2.77
C GLU A 19 -13.45 3.62 4.24
N VAL A 20 -12.19 3.26 4.52
CA VAL A 20 -11.68 3.08 5.89
C VAL A 20 -10.70 4.17 6.35
N GLY A 21 -10.07 4.88 5.41
CA GLY A 21 -8.98 5.83 5.68
C GLY A 21 -9.42 7.13 6.37
N SER A 22 -10.71 7.48 6.25
CA SER A 22 -11.29 8.67 6.90
C SER A 22 -11.15 8.65 8.43
N GLY A 23 -11.06 7.45 9.04
CA GLY A 23 -10.86 7.27 10.48
C GLY A 23 -9.51 7.76 11.01
N PHE A 24 -8.49 7.89 10.15
CA PHE A 24 -7.15 8.35 10.55
C PHE A 24 -7.02 9.87 10.71
N GLN A 25 -8.06 10.64 10.36
CA GLN A 25 -8.09 12.11 10.47
C GLN A 25 -6.89 12.82 9.80
N THR A 26 -6.34 12.22 8.74
CA THR A 26 -5.25 12.79 7.95
C THR A 26 -5.68 13.03 6.52
N SER A 27 -5.24 14.16 5.94
CA SER A 27 -5.57 14.56 4.57
C SER A 27 -4.59 14.00 3.54
N GLN A 28 -3.37 13.68 3.97
CA GLN A 28 -2.27 13.26 3.10
C GLN A 28 -1.55 12.07 3.71
N VAL A 29 -1.46 10.99 2.94
CA VAL A 29 -0.81 9.75 3.38
C VAL A 29 0.24 9.33 2.36
N PRO A 30 1.52 9.25 2.76
CA PRO A 30 2.56 8.66 1.93
C PRO A 30 2.20 7.25 1.50
N VAL A 31 2.38 6.96 0.22
CA VAL A 31 2.25 5.60 -0.33
C VAL A 31 3.54 5.26 -1.06
N VAL A 32 4.12 4.11 -0.73
CA VAL A 32 5.36 3.63 -1.33
C VAL A 32 5.17 2.25 -1.92
N GLN A 33 5.71 2.05 -3.11
CA GLN A 33 5.91 0.72 -3.68
C GLN A 33 7.34 0.26 -3.39
N PHE A 34 7.46 -0.93 -2.82
CA PHE A 34 8.73 -1.64 -2.71
C PHE A 34 8.83 -2.74 -3.79
N GLU A 35 10.06 -3.15 -4.10
CA GLU A 35 10.32 -4.31 -4.95
C GLU A 35 9.70 -5.57 -4.35
N GLN A 36 9.98 -5.75 -3.07
CA GLN A 36 9.53 -6.87 -2.26
C GLN A 36 9.18 -6.34 -0.88
N MET A 37 8.13 -6.90 -0.29
CA MET A 37 7.84 -6.72 1.13
C MET A 37 7.84 -8.09 1.78
N ASP A 38 8.66 -8.24 2.81
CA ASP A 38 8.62 -9.39 3.69
C ASP A 38 7.73 -9.10 4.91
N VAL A 39 7.30 -10.18 5.56
CA VAL A 39 6.59 -10.21 6.82
C VAL A 39 7.31 -9.41 7.90
N ASP A 40 8.65 -9.46 7.94
CA ASP A 40 9.47 -8.80 8.96
C ASP A 40 9.68 -7.30 8.71
N ASP A 41 9.28 -6.78 7.54
CA ASP A 41 9.47 -5.37 7.19
C ASP A 41 8.60 -4.43 8.04
N LEU A 42 7.58 -4.95 8.74
CA LEU A 42 6.85 -4.19 9.75
C LEU A 42 7.75 -3.76 10.92
N ALA A 43 8.72 -4.59 11.30
CA ALA A 43 9.66 -4.29 12.38
C ALA A 43 10.79 -3.35 11.92
N HIS A 44 11.07 -3.32 10.61
CA HIS A 44 12.16 -2.57 10.01
C HIS A 44 11.78 -1.95 8.65
N PRO A 45 10.85 -0.98 8.63
CA PRO A 45 10.31 -0.42 7.38
C PRO A 45 11.34 0.33 6.51
N PHE A 46 12.56 0.53 7.02
CA PHE A 46 13.65 1.25 6.37
C PHE A 46 14.68 0.34 5.67
N LYS A 47 14.48 -0.99 5.66
CA LYS A 47 15.43 -1.90 5.00
C LYS A 47 15.29 -1.91 3.47
N ASN A 48 14.11 -1.58 2.95
CA ASN A 48 13.85 -1.52 1.51
C ASN A 48 13.85 -0.08 0.99
N ILE A 49 14.49 0.13 -0.15
CA ILE A 49 14.44 1.40 -0.88
C ILE A 49 13.15 1.39 -1.71
N GLY A 50 12.31 2.41 -1.54
CA GLY A 50 11.09 2.58 -2.34
C GLY A 50 11.41 2.74 -3.82
N GLN A 51 10.71 1.99 -4.66
CA GLN A 51 10.85 2.06 -6.12
C GLN A 51 9.99 3.16 -6.73
N ALA A 52 8.85 3.47 -6.10
CA ALA A 52 7.94 4.51 -6.53
C ALA A 52 7.15 5.07 -5.36
N PHE A 53 6.76 6.34 -5.47
CA PHE A 53 6.12 7.09 -4.38
C PHE A 53 4.90 7.84 -4.88
N TRP A 54 3.87 7.86 -4.04
CA TRP A 54 2.66 8.64 -4.24
C TRP A 54 2.27 9.32 -2.94
N LEU A 55 1.45 10.34 -3.07
CA LEU A 55 0.73 10.95 -1.97
C LEU A 55 -0.76 10.65 -2.15
N LEU A 56 -1.34 9.95 -1.19
CA LEU A 56 -2.78 9.72 -1.15
C LEU A 56 -3.44 10.95 -0.55
N ASN A 57 -4.00 11.79 -1.41
CA ASN A 57 -4.63 13.06 -1.06
C ASN A 57 -6.15 12.92 -1.17
N ALA A 58 -6.84 12.98 -0.04
CA ALA A 58 -8.29 12.81 0.04
C ALA A 58 -8.83 11.56 -0.71
N GLY A 59 -8.08 10.46 -0.70
CA GLY A 59 -8.47 9.20 -1.36
C GLY A 59 -8.11 9.08 -2.84
N THR A 60 -7.23 9.94 -3.35
CA THR A 60 -6.68 9.85 -4.71
C THR A 60 -5.15 9.78 -4.65
N LEU A 61 -4.54 8.87 -5.39
CA LEU A 61 -3.09 8.75 -5.47
C LEU A 61 -2.54 9.77 -6.47
N CYS A 62 -1.73 10.70 -5.96
CA CYS A 62 -1.00 11.66 -6.78
C CYS A 62 0.47 11.23 -6.84
N GLU A 63 1.06 11.16 -8.04
CA GLU A 63 2.49 10.88 -8.18
C GLU A 63 3.32 11.94 -7.44
N ALA A 64 4.36 11.48 -6.75
CA ALA A 64 5.27 12.35 -6.00
C ALA A 64 6.71 11.91 -6.28
N GLY A 65 7.57 12.86 -6.66
CA GLY A 65 8.95 12.57 -7.06
C GLY A 65 9.83 12.08 -5.91
N GLU A 66 9.56 12.55 -4.69
CA GLU A 66 10.23 12.07 -3.48
C GLU A 66 9.29 12.24 -2.29
N VAL A 67 8.90 11.13 -1.65
CA VAL A 67 8.12 11.16 -0.41
C VAL A 67 8.98 10.58 0.70
N SER A 68 9.52 11.47 1.53
CA SER A 68 10.24 11.04 2.73
C SER A 68 9.22 10.48 3.72
N ILE A 69 9.21 9.16 3.92
CA ILE A 69 8.37 8.49 4.93
C ILE A 69 8.98 8.78 6.31
N GLN A 70 8.72 9.98 6.82
CA GLN A 70 9.21 10.42 8.13
C GLN A 70 8.18 10.19 9.25
N ARG A 71 6.92 9.93 8.88
CA ARG A 71 5.78 9.87 9.81
C ARG A 71 4.72 8.86 9.35
N VAL A 72 3.96 8.38 10.32
CA VAL A 72 2.72 7.63 10.17
C VAL A 72 1.51 8.57 10.08
N PRO A 73 0.38 8.15 9.48
CA PRO A 73 0.23 6.89 8.78
C PRO A 73 0.91 6.90 7.41
N TYR A 74 1.31 5.73 6.92
CA TYR A 74 1.74 5.52 5.53
C TYR A 74 1.29 4.15 5.03
N VAL A 75 1.19 4.01 3.72
CA VAL A 75 0.88 2.76 3.03
C VAL A 75 2.13 2.27 2.32
N ALA A 76 2.50 1.03 2.55
CA ALA A 76 3.54 0.34 1.80
C ALA A 76 2.93 -0.83 1.04
N PHE A 77 3.32 -1.02 -0.21
CA PHE A 77 2.88 -2.20 -0.96
C PHE A 77 3.98 -2.75 -1.86
N SER A 78 3.87 -4.02 -2.22
CA SER A 78 4.66 -4.69 -3.25
C SER A 78 3.75 -5.51 -4.14
N LEU A 79 4.18 -5.72 -5.38
CA LEU A 79 3.44 -6.49 -6.37
C LEU A 79 4.13 -7.84 -6.58
N VAL A 80 3.33 -8.88 -6.75
CA VAL A 80 3.79 -10.21 -7.13
C VAL A 80 3.08 -10.57 -8.44
N PRO A 81 3.66 -10.17 -9.59
CA PRO A 81 3.01 -10.25 -10.90
C PRO A 81 2.54 -11.65 -11.29
N ASP A 82 3.37 -12.66 -11.02
CA ASP A 82 3.07 -14.06 -11.38
C ASP A 82 1.84 -14.62 -10.64
N GLU A 83 1.46 -14.00 -9.53
CA GLU A 83 0.31 -14.41 -8.71
C GLU A 83 -0.88 -13.44 -8.81
N SER A 84 -0.80 -12.41 -9.68
CA SER A 84 -1.76 -11.29 -9.73
C SER A 84 -2.08 -10.73 -8.34
N ARG A 85 -1.05 -10.62 -7.49
CA ARG A 85 -1.18 -10.31 -6.06
C ARG A 85 -0.49 -9.01 -5.70
N MET A 86 -1.09 -8.28 -4.76
CA MET A 86 -0.45 -7.21 -4.00
C MET A 86 -0.32 -7.62 -2.54
N ASN A 87 0.85 -7.39 -1.95
CA ASN A 87 1.01 -7.33 -0.50
C ASN A 87 0.95 -5.87 -0.10
N VAL A 88 0.07 -5.50 0.84
CA VAL A 88 -0.09 -4.12 1.30
C VAL A 88 -0.05 -4.07 2.82
N GLN A 89 0.59 -3.04 3.35
CA GLN A 89 0.65 -2.73 4.78
C GLN A 89 0.28 -1.28 4.99
N VAL A 90 -0.51 -1.03 6.03
CA VAL A 90 -0.79 0.32 6.53
C VAL A 90 -0.22 0.40 7.92
N HIS A 91 0.66 1.37 8.13
CA HIS A 91 1.20 1.71 9.44
C HIS A 91 0.51 2.97 9.92
N TRP A 92 0.01 3.00 11.14
CA TRP A 92 -0.61 4.20 11.73
C TRP A 92 0.05 4.68 13.02
N ALA A 93 0.88 3.84 13.65
CA ALA A 93 1.78 4.23 14.73
C ALA A 93 3.08 3.40 14.65
N PRO A 94 4.16 3.80 15.34
CA PRO A 94 5.37 2.99 15.41
C PRO A 94 5.04 1.58 15.92
N ARG A 95 5.31 0.54 15.11
CA ARG A 95 4.97 -0.87 15.40
C ARG A 95 3.46 -1.13 15.55
N CYS A 96 2.60 -0.27 15.01
CA CYS A 96 1.18 -0.51 14.89
C CYS A 96 0.78 -0.44 13.41
N GLY A 97 0.44 -1.59 12.85
CA GLY A 97 0.05 -1.72 11.46
C GLY A 97 -0.84 -2.93 11.21
N TYR A 98 -1.49 -2.91 10.05
CA TYR A 98 -2.21 -4.06 9.53
C TYR A 98 -1.74 -4.33 8.11
N GLY A 99 -1.72 -5.62 7.77
CA GLY A 99 -1.24 -6.09 6.47
C GLY A 99 -2.26 -6.99 5.79
N PHE A 100 -2.39 -6.86 4.48
CA PHE A 100 -3.25 -7.68 3.66
C PHE A 100 -2.48 -8.28 2.48
N GLN A 101 -2.93 -9.47 2.07
CA GLN A 101 -2.72 -9.97 0.73
C GLN A 101 -4.00 -9.76 -0.07
N VAL A 102 -3.85 -9.18 -1.24
CA VAL A 102 -4.95 -8.82 -2.13
C VAL A 102 -4.68 -9.48 -3.47
N HIS A 103 -5.58 -10.37 -3.90
CA HIS A 103 -5.52 -11.02 -5.19
C HIS A 103 -6.54 -10.41 -6.14
N PHE A 104 -6.10 -10.18 -7.37
CA PHE A 104 -6.91 -9.62 -8.44
C PHE A 104 -7.16 -10.65 -9.53
N ASP A 105 -8.32 -10.57 -10.18
CA ASP A 105 -8.55 -11.26 -11.45
C ASP A 105 -7.94 -10.49 -12.64
N ALA A 106 -8.17 -10.99 -13.85
CA ALA A 106 -7.69 -10.34 -15.08
C ALA A 106 -8.34 -8.98 -15.37
N ALA A 107 -9.53 -8.72 -14.84
CA ALA A 107 -10.23 -7.43 -14.97
C ALA A 107 -9.76 -6.43 -13.91
N GLY A 108 -9.04 -6.89 -12.89
CA GLY A 108 -8.59 -6.08 -11.77
C GLY A 108 -9.51 -6.08 -10.56
N GLU A 109 -10.52 -6.94 -10.56
CA GLU A 109 -11.48 -7.03 -9.47
C GLU A 109 -10.90 -7.86 -8.34
N LEU A 110 -11.31 -7.52 -7.11
CA LEU A 110 -10.89 -8.23 -5.92
C LEU A 110 -11.45 -9.66 -5.93
N VAL A 111 -10.57 -10.66 -5.99
CA VAL A 111 -10.95 -12.08 -5.88
C VAL A 111 -10.85 -12.55 -4.44
N GLN A 112 -9.77 -12.15 -3.76
CA GLN A 112 -9.49 -12.61 -2.40
C GLN A 112 -8.73 -11.54 -1.64
N GLN A 113 -9.15 -11.30 -0.40
CA GLN A 113 -8.42 -10.50 0.58
C GLN A 113 -8.18 -11.35 1.83
N HIS A 114 -6.92 -11.45 2.23
CA HIS A 114 -6.54 -12.12 3.46
C HIS A 114 -5.79 -11.15 4.37
N MET A 115 -6.35 -10.87 5.55
CA MET A 115 -5.64 -10.14 6.59
C MET A 115 -4.51 -11.02 7.11
N ARG A 116 -3.27 -10.55 6.96
CA ARG A 116 -2.10 -11.26 7.46
C ARG A 116 -1.65 -10.79 8.83
N TRP A 117 -1.89 -9.52 9.18
CA TRP A 117 -1.25 -8.91 10.35
C TRP A 117 -2.15 -7.92 11.07
N VAL A 118 -2.08 -7.96 12.41
CA VAL A 118 -2.47 -6.91 13.36
C VAL A 118 -1.35 -6.89 14.40
N SER A 119 -0.67 -5.76 14.58
CA SER A 119 0.27 -5.55 15.71
C SER A 119 -0.32 -4.62 16.76
#